data_AF-A0A7S2BAC5-F1
#
_entry.id   AF-A0A7S2BAC5-F1
#
_cell.length_a   1.000
_cell.length_b   1.000
_cell.length_c   1.000
_cell.angle_alpha   90.00
_cell.angle_beta   90.00
_cell.angle_gamma   90.00
#
_symmetry.space_group_name_H-M   'P 1'
#
loop_
_entity.id
_entity.type
_entity.pdbx_description
1 polymer ?
#
loop_
_entity_poly.entity_id
_entity_poly.type
_entity_poly.pdbx_seq_one_letter_code
_entity_poly.pdbx_strand_id
1 'polypeptide(L)'
;HRYGFESVDELTLDQDKFDHRYEKVRILRHKLDELCPAMARYVTGSTLSRSKKLPTATSLGCPEWLVWIDADATVVDFSQRFEDIIGEDDDNIHLHACRDTATDVQQAMNSGVMILRNSLWTRQFLDTWWATAEGAVDEIHGMPVKITDEEAFQRMYMENVGDLRQHSRIHNEFVFNTPYPYFTIPDKEASKQFIFHPLVTIPYVRTKLFTHVLDSMCGAAERSSESSPSLGNPKAEPLPHVVMTSPQLVNMTATWIKEWAEMVLKFDGDALGDVPLVSELEENNHLAHVASTGTKNIANALSQMWMTEARRRAKSEAEMAAFDFTPEQKKLLHYFQALSMRIARSNWSDPQAPGGCQSCRTVCLDSSKVLGELYEAFYDDGGQLPSQWLEGAVDAPAGNLAYSLALYRTALECDPGNNGAARRYVRVFEELLEAGLDIDGSKLDGTPGLDMVYVRAVASSTAAEAATIAARQAVSEMLSHGGGAHSAAGAGGLGERNPKFIGHDDVSW
;
A
#
# COMPACT_ATOMS: atom_id res chain seq x y z
N HIS A 1 8.98 -32.34 -16.69
CA HIS A 1 9.65 -31.62 -15.58
C HIS A 1 9.34 -32.34 -14.27
N ARG A 2 10.32 -32.56 -13.39
CA ARG A 2 10.09 -33.15 -12.05
C ARG A 2 9.75 -32.01 -11.09
N TYR A 3 8.47 -31.65 -11.02
CA TYR A 3 7.99 -30.74 -9.99
C TYR A 3 7.74 -31.54 -8.71
N GLY A 4 8.30 -31.09 -7.59
CA GLY A 4 7.88 -31.50 -6.26
C GLY A 4 6.92 -30.45 -5.73
N PHE A 5 5.81 -30.88 -5.13
CA PHE A 5 4.90 -30.01 -4.42
C PHE A 5 4.95 -30.42 -2.96
N GLU A 6 5.17 -29.44 -2.09
CA GLU A 6 5.13 -29.59 -0.65
C GLU A 6 4.08 -28.62 -0.13
N SER A 7 3.21 -29.12 0.73
CA SER A 7 2.21 -28.33 1.42
C SER A 7 2.86 -27.44 2.47
N VAL A 8 2.18 -26.34 2.83
CA VAL A 8 2.60 -25.51 3.96
C VAL A 8 2.70 -26.35 5.23
N ASP A 9 1.81 -27.33 5.44
CA ASP A 9 1.87 -28.24 6.57
C ASP A 9 3.14 -29.09 6.61
N GLU A 10 3.62 -29.54 5.45
CA GLU A 10 4.88 -30.28 5.34
C GLU A 10 6.11 -29.38 5.59
N LEU A 11 5.99 -28.08 5.28
CA LEU A 11 7.05 -27.09 5.48
C LEU A 11 7.02 -26.45 6.87
N THR A 12 5.87 -26.49 7.55
CA THR A 12 5.65 -25.85 8.84
C THR A 12 6.19 -26.76 9.93
N LEU A 13 7.36 -26.39 10.47
CA LEU A 13 8.04 -27.15 11.51
C LEU A 13 7.30 -27.15 12.86
N ASP A 14 6.41 -26.17 13.08
CA ASP A 14 5.61 -26.00 14.30
C ASP A 14 4.29 -25.30 13.94
N GLN A 15 3.20 -26.05 13.84
CA GLN A 15 1.87 -25.53 13.48
C GLN A 15 1.32 -24.58 14.55
N ASP A 16 1.66 -24.80 15.83
CA ASP A 16 1.19 -23.95 16.93
C ASP A 16 1.86 -22.57 16.92
N LYS A 17 3.01 -22.44 16.25
CA LYS A 17 3.75 -21.18 16.05
C LYS A 17 3.67 -20.62 14.64
N PHE A 18 2.83 -21.22 13.78
CA PHE A 18 2.70 -20.75 12.41
C PHE A 18 2.18 -19.31 12.37
N ASP A 19 2.97 -18.42 11.78
CA ASP A 19 2.57 -17.05 11.52
C ASP A 19 2.96 -16.69 10.09
N HIS A 20 1.95 -16.67 9.21
CA HIS A 20 2.11 -16.44 7.78
C HIS A 20 2.89 -15.16 7.44
N ARG A 21 2.95 -14.19 8.36
CA ARG A 21 3.67 -12.91 8.18
C ARG A 21 5.18 -13.03 8.16
N TYR A 22 5.76 -14.11 8.68
CA TYR A 22 7.23 -14.25 8.71
C TYR A 22 7.72 -15.70 8.59
N GLU A 23 6.81 -16.67 8.45
CA GLU A 23 7.13 -18.08 8.23
C GLU A 23 8.01 -18.31 6.98
N LYS A 24 7.92 -17.43 5.97
CA LYS A 24 8.75 -17.47 4.75
C LYS A 24 10.25 -17.55 5.08
N VAL A 25 10.71 -16.80 6.09
CA VAL A 25 12.12 -16.79 6.52
C VAL A 25 12.53 -18.17 7.05
N ARG A 26 11.67 -18.81 7.84
CA ARG A 26 11.90 -20.14 8.41
C ARG A 26 11.91 -21.22 7.32
N ILE A 27 10.98 -21.16 6.38
CA ILE A 27 10.92 -22.07 5.23
C ILE A 27 12.19 -21.96 4.39
N LEU A 28 12.62 -20.74 4.05
CA LEU A 28 13.85 -20.50 3.30
C LEU A 28 15.08 -21.05 4.03
N ARG A 29 15.17 -20.80 5.34
CA ARG A 29 16.26 -21.29 6.19
C ARG A 29 16.30 -22.81 6.21
N HIS A 30 15.15 -23.46 6.35
CA HIS A 30 15.03 -24.93 6.34
C HIS A 30 15.41 -25.51 4.98
N LYS A 31 14.89 -24.95 3.88
CA LYS A 31 15.16 -25.41 2.51
C LYS A 31 16.64 -25.29 2.14
N LEU A 32 17.32 -24.25 2.60
CA LEU A 32 18.77 -24.14 2.43
C LEU A 32 19.52 -25.33 3.06
N ASP A 33 19.11 -25.79 4.24
CA ASP A 33 19.75 -26.92 4.91
C ASP A 33 19.40 -28.25 4.28
N GLU A 34 18.15 -28.43 3.87
CA GLU A 34 17.70 -29.63 3.15
C GLU A 34 18.41 -29.79 1.80
N LEU A 35 18.48 -28.72 1.02
CA LEU A 35 19.13 -28.72 -0.30
C LEU A 35 20.66 -28.78 -0.19
N CYS A 36 21.24 -28.45 0.96
CA CYS A 36 22.68 -28.52 1.17
C CYS A 36 23.09 -28.93 2.60
N PRO A 37 22.88 -30.20 3.00
CA PRO A 37 23.17 -30.66 4.37
C PRO A 37 24.66 -30.61 4.72
N ALA A 38 25.54 -30.64 3.70
CA ALA A 38 26.97 -30.46 3.89
C ALA A 38 27.30 -29.05 4.43
N MET A 39 26.64 -28.02 3.92
CA MET A 39 26.83 -26.63 4.37
C MET A 39 26.17 -26.37 5.72
N ALA A 40 25.01 -26.96 6.01
CA ALA A 40 24.36 -26.88 7.32
C ALA A 40 25.28 -27.32 8.47
N ARG A 41 26.05 -28.40 8.26
CA ARG A 41 27.03 -28.91 9.23
C ARG A 41 28.18 -27.94 9.53
N TYR A 42 28.50 -27.03 8.61
CA TYR A 42 29.52 -26.00 8.85
C TYR A 42 29.01 -24.89 9.78
N VAL A 43 27.71 -24.59 9.78
CA VAL A 43 27.13 -23.57 10.66
C VAL A 43 27.15 -24.03 12.12
N THR A 44 26.86 -25.30 12.37
CA THR A 44 26.77 -25.87 13.73
C THR A 44 28.13 -26.27 14.32
N GLY A 45 29.14 -26.50 13.47
CA GLY A 45 30.50 -26.82 13.88
C GLY A 45 31.28 -25.58 14.34
N SER A 46 31.22 -25.25 15.62
CA SER A 46 31.79 -24.04 16.27
C SER A 46 33.32 -23.86 16.23
N THR A 47 34.07 -24.57 15.38
CA THR A 47 35.52 -24.45 15.27
C THR A 47 35.98 -24.28 13.83
N LEU A 48 35.38 -23.30 13.13
CA LEU A 48 35.92 -22.82 11.87
C LEU A 48 37.23 -22.05 12.12
N SER A 49 38.35 -22.77 11.98
CA SER A 49 39.67 -22.18 11.82
C SER A 49 39.63 -21.09 10.74
N ARG A 50 39.96 -19.85 11.12
CA ARG A 50 39.93 -18.63 10.28
C ARG A 50 40.75 -18.70 8.98
N SER A 51 41.48 -19.79 8.70
CA SER A 51 42.40 -19.88 7.56
C SER A 51 41.93 -20.74 6.38
N LYS A 52 40.83 -21.49 6.48
CA LYS A 52 40.33 -22.29 5.35
C LYS A 52 39.31 -21.51 4.53
N LYS A 53 39.55 -21.40 3.22
CA LYS A 53 38.53 -20.98 2.26
C LYS A 53 37.30 -21.87 2.46
N LEU A 54 36.16 -21.24 2.71
CA LEU A 54 34.90 -21.94 2.88
C LEU A 54 34.46 -22.55 1.54
N PRO A 55 33.91 -23.78 1.52
CA PRO A 55 33.37 -24.36 0.29
C PRO A 55 32.16 -23.55 -0.19
N THR A 56 32.04 -23.38 -1.50
CA THR A 56 30.84 -22.79 -2.12
C THR A 56 29.75 -23.85 -2.28
N ALA A 57 28.48 -23.47 -2.35
CA ALA A 57 27.36 -24.41 -2.59
C ALA A 57 27.61 -25.30 -3.82
N THR A 58 28.05 -24.70 -4.92
CA THR A 58 28.35 -25.39 -6.18
C THR A 58 29.44 -26.45 -6.02
N SER A 59 30.47 -26.17 -5.21
CA SER A 59 31.53 -27.15 -4.92
C SER A 59 31.05 -28.38 -4.12
N LEU A 60 29.88 -28.27 -3.49
CA LEU A 60 29.22 -29.33 -2.73
C LEU A 60 28.11 -30.03 -3.55
N GLY A 61 27.92 -29.65 -4.82
CA GLY A 61 26.82 -30.14 -5.67
C GLY A 61 25.45 -29.60 -5.28
N CYS A 62 25.39 -28.52 -4.49
CA CYS A 62 24.16 -27.89 -4.07
C CYS A 62 23.75 -26.78 -5.05
N PRO A 63 22.45 -26.42 -5.13
CA PRO A 63 22.01 -25.24 -5.86
C PRO A 63 22.73 -23.99 -5.36
N GLU A 64 23.23 -23.15 -6.27
CA GLU A 64 23.93 -21.92 -5.91
C GLU A 64 22.99 -20.81 -5.46
N TRP A 65 21.80 -20.74 -6.06
CA TRP A 65 20.81 -19.71 -5.81
C TRP A 65 19.45 -20.33 -5.52
N LEU A 66 18.69 -19.68 -4.63
CA LEU A 66 17.30 -19.95 -4.36
C LEU A 66 16.51 -18.72 -4.77
N VAL A 67 15.40 -18.92 -5.46
CA VAL A 67 14.46 -17.85 -5.78
C VAL A 67 13.18 -18.10 -4.99
N TRP A 68 12.79 -17.11 -4.20
CA TRP A 68 11.48 -17.05 -3.56
C TRP A 68 10.53 -16.23 -4.42
N ILE A 69 9.32 -16.74 -4.64
CA ILE A 69 8.22 -16.05 -5.32
C ILE A 69 6.96 -16.31 -4.49
N ASP A 70 6.32 -15.25 -4.00
CA ASP A 70 5.06 -15.35 -3.28
C ASP A 70 3.99 -16.01 -4.16
N ALA A 71 3.06 -16.72 -3.53
CA ALA A 71 2.00 -17.47 -4.24
C ALA A 71 1.04 -16.55 -5.03
N ASP A 72 1.06 -15.25 -4.75
CA ASP A 72 0.34 -14.22 -5.49
C ASP A 72 1.24 -13.37 -6.39
N ALA A 73 2.40 -13.89 -6.81
CA ALA A 73 3.19 -13.37 -7.92
C ALA A 73 3.30 -14.38 -9.07
N THR A 74 3.49 -13.88 -10.30
CA THR A 74 3.63 -14.72 -11.50
C THR A 74 4.61 -14.14 -12.52
N VAL A 75 5.30 -14.99 -13.28
CA VAL A 75 6.20 -14.57 -14.37
C VAL A 75 5.35 -14.11 -15.56
N VAL A 76 5.62 -12.91 -16.06
CA VAL A 76 4.91 -12.32 -17.20
C VAL A 76 5.80 -12.07 -18.41
N ASP A 77 7.13 -12.13 -18.25
CA ASP A 77 8.08 -12.11 -19.36
C ASP A 77 9.04 -13.29 -19.27
N PHE A 78 8.82 -14.31 -20.10
CA PHE A 78 9.65 -15.52 -20.11
C PHE A 78 10.97 -15.32 -20.88
N SER A 79 11.17 -14.18 -21.54
CA SER A 79 12.43 -13.86 -22.20
C SER A 79 13.51 -13.39 -21.23
N GLN A 80 13.11 -12.92 -20.05
CA GLN A 80 14.02 -12.49 -18.99
C GLN A 80 14.50 -13.66 -18.13
N ARG A 81 15.69 -13.50 -17.56
CA ARG A 81 16.37 -14.51 -16.76
C ARG A 81 16.88 -13.92 -15.46
N PHE A 82 16.82 -14.70 -14.38
CA PHE A 82 17.38 -14.27 -13.09
C PHE A 82 18.90 -14.12 -13.13
N GLU A 83 19.57 -14.86 -14.00
CA GLU A 83 21.01 -14.76 -14.21
C GLU A 83 21.43 -13.38 -14.73
N ASP A 84 20.57 -12.72 -15.51
CA ASP A 84 20.82 -11.35 -16.01
C ASP A 84 20.72 -10.30 -14.88
N ILE A 85 20.02 -10.63 -13.78
CA ILE A 85 19.84 -9.78 -12.60
C ILE A 85 20.97 -9.97 -11.60
N ILE A 86 21.44 -11.22 -11.43
CA ILE A 86 22.52 -11.56 -10.50
C ILE A 86 23.84 -10.91 -10.97
N GLY A 87 24.11 -10.87 -12.27
CA GLY A 87 25.34 -10.28 -12.81
C GLY A 87 26.60 -11.09 -12.52
N GLU A 88 27.65 -10.88 -13.31
CA GLU A 88 28.90 -11.68 -13.21
C GLU A 88 29.81 -11.24 -12.04
N ASP A 89 29.70 -9.99 -11.57
CA ASP A 89 30.58 -9.39 -10.55
C ASP A 89 30.01 -9.41 -9.12
N ASP A 90 28.93 -10.15 -8.87
CA ASP A 90 28.18 -10.15 -7.61
C ASP A 90 28.70 -11.18 -6.58
N ASP A 91 30.01 -11.38 -6.54
CA ASP A 91 30.65 -12.38 -5.69
C ASP A 91 30.41 -12.17 -4.18
N ASN A 92 30.15 -10.93 -3.76
CA ASN A 92 29.84 -10.59 -2.36
C ASN A 92 28.34 -10.37 -2.10
N ILE A 93 27.51 -10.39 -3.14
CA ILE A 93 26.06 -10.23 -3.00
C ILE A 93 25.44 -11.60 -2.72
N HIS A 94 24.60 -11.63 -1.69
CA HIS A 94 23.94 -12.83 -1.20
C HIS A 94 22.42 -12.72 -1.19
N LEU A 95 21.89 -11.51 -1.29
CA LEU A 95 20.46 -11.23 -1.37
C LEU A 95 20.21 -10.19 -2.47
N HIS A 96 19.33 -10.51 -3.41
CA HIS A 96 18.71 -9.53 -4.30
C HIS A 96 17.24 -9.43 -3.96
N ALA A 97 16.75 -8.21 -3.77
CA ALA A 97 15.34 -7.91 -3.57
C ALA A 97 14.99 -6.61 -4.30
N CYS A 98 13.71 -6.33 -4.50
CA CYS A 98 13.25 -5.07 -5.06
C CYS A 98 12.78 -4.13 -3.96
N ARG A 99 12.98 -2.82 -4.12
CA ARG A 99 12.44 -1.82 -3.19
C ARG A 99 10.91 -1.88 -3.15
N ASP A 100 10.33 -1.60 -1.97
CA ASP A 100 8.92 -1.26 -1.86
C ASP A 100 8.76 0.25 -1.72
N THR A 101 8.02 0.88 -2.63
CA THR A 101 7.82 2.33 -2.65
C THR A 101 6.49 2.77 -2.04
N ALA A 102 5.71 1.82 -1.53
CA ALA A 102 4.27 1.97 -1.49
C ALA A 102 3.66 2.45 -0.18
N THR A 103 4.49 2.67 0.82
CA THR A 103 4.05 3.05 2.16
C THR A 103 4.74 4.33 2.60
N ASP A 104 4.00 5.22 3.27
CA ASP A 104 4.54 6.38 3.98
C ASP A 104 5.62 5.97 5.01
N VAL A 105 5.61 4.70 5.41
CA VAL A 105 6.69 4.01 6.08
C VAL A 105 7.63 3.45 5.00
N GLN A 106 8.77 4.09 4.74
CA GLN A 106 9.75 3.58 3.77
C GLN A 106 10.19 2.15 4.17
N GLN A 107 9.61 1.13 3.55
CA GLN A 107 10.11 -0.25 3.60
C GLN A 107 11.30 -0.37 2.66
N ALA A 108 12.38 -1.00 3.11
CA ALA A 108 13.60 -1.11 2.33
C ALA A 108 13.41 -2.00 1.10
N MET A 109 12.55 -3.02 1.22
CA MET A 109 12.28 -3.98 0.16
C MET A 109 10.90 -4.61 0.27
N ASN A 110 10.39 -5.11 -0.85
CA ASN A 110 9.27 -6.03 -0.93
C ASN A 110 9.83 -7.46 -0.94
N SER A 111 9.41 -8.32 -0.01
CA SER A 111 9.94 -9.68 0.15
C SER A 111 9.19 -10.72 -0.69
N GLY A 112 8.22 -10.30 -1.52
CA GLY A 112 7.44 -11.21 -2.32
C GLY A 112 8.20 -11.84 -3.48
N VAL A 113 9.29 -11.23 -3.91
CA VAL A 113 10.26 -11.87 -4.81
C VAL A 113 11.67 -11.61 -4.31
N MET A 114 12.43 -12.67 -4.07
CA MET A 114 13.81 -12.58 -3.58
C MET A 114 14.71 -13.60 -4.25
N ILE A 115 15.97 -13.24 -4.47
CA ILE A 115 17.01 -14.14 -4.97
C ILE A 115 18.09 -14.25 -3.90
N LEU A 116 18.26 -15.44 -3.34
CA LEU A 116 19.15 -15.70 -2.22
C LEU A 116 20.28 -16.63 -2.65
N ARG A 117 21.54 -16.24 -2.40
CA ARG A 117 22.68 -17.12 -2.61
C ARG A 117 22.69 -18.18 -1.53
N ASN A 118 22.93 -19.43 -1.89
CA ASN A 118 23.13 -20.51 -0.95
C ASN A 118 24.53 -20.41 -0.33
N SER A 119 24.66 -19.57 0.70
CA SER A 119 25.93 -19.30 1.38
C SER A 119 25.80 -19.45 2.90
N LEU A 120 26.94 -19.40 3.60
CA LEU A 120 26.94 -19.33 5.07
C LEU A 120 26.38 -17.99 5.56
N TRP A 121 26.68 -16.90 4.85
CA TRP A 121 26.14 -15.59 5.15
C TRP A 121 24.61 -15.60 5.12
N THR A 122 24.00 -16.17 4.07
CA THR A 122 22.54 -16.20 3.93
C THR A 122 21.86 -16.96 5.07
N ARG A 123 22.47 -18.03 5.59
CA ARG A 123 21.93 -18.76 6.75
C ARG A 123 21.96 -17.90 8.00
N GLN A 124 23.10 -17.29 8.28
CA GLN A 124 23.26 -16.37 9.43
C GLN A 124 22.31 -15.17 9.31
N PHE A 125 22.15 -14.64 8.10
CA PHE A 125 21.22 -13.56 7.81
C PHE A 125 19.77 -13.98 8.08
N LEU A 126 19.32 -15.14 7.59
CA LEU A 126 17.96 -15.63 7.86
C LEU A 126 17.73 -15.96 9.35
N ASP A 127 18.74 -16.50 10.06
CA ASP A 127 18.67 -16.71 11.51
C ASP A 127 18.52 -15.36 12.25
N THR A 128 19.26 -14.34 11.84
CA THR A 128 19.16 -12.98 12.41
C THR A 128 17.80 -12.35 12.08
N TRP A 129 17.33 -12.49 10.85
CA TRP A 129 16.05 -11.96 10.41
C TRP A 129 14.89 -12.56 11.16
N TRP A 130 14.91 -13.88 11.37
CA TRP A 130 13.96 -14.55 12.24
C TRP A 130 14.01 -14.00 13.67
N ALA A 131 15.21 -13.87 14.26
CA ALA A 131 15.37 -13.37 15.62
C ALA A 131 14.87 -11.92 15.78
N THR A 132 15.04 -11.06 14.77
CA THR A 132 14.50 -9.70 14.76
C THR A 132 12.97 -9.71 14.79
N ALA A 133 12.32 -10.60 14.05
CA ALA A 133 10.87 -10.74 14.06
C ALA A 133 10.36 -11.29 15.40
N GLU A 134 10.99 -12.33 15.94
CA GLU A 134 10.60 -12.98 17.21
C GLU A 134 10.83 -12.07 18.42
N GLY A 135 11.90 -11.26 18.39
CA GLY A 135 12.28 -10.36 19.47
C GLY A 135 11.64 -8.97 19.41
N ALA A 136 10.74 -8.71 18.45
CA ALA A 136 10.15 -7.39 18.27
C ALA A 136 9.28 -7.00 19.46
N VAL A 137 9.53 -5.81 20.02
CA VAL A 137 8.73 -5.21 21.10
C VAL A 137 8.22 -3.84 20.70
N ASP A 138 7.08 -3.45 21.28
CA ASP A 138 6.55 -2.08 21.23
C ASP A 138 7.46 -1.15 22.04
N GLU A 139 7.84 -0.01 21.46
CA GLU A 139 8.78 0.93 22.08
C GLU A 139 8.21 1.59 23.34
N ILE A 140 6.88 1.72 23.42
CA ILE A 140 6.20 2.45 24.51
C ILE A 140 6.05 1.53 25.74
N HIS A 141 5.59 0.31 25.54
CA HIS A 141 5.23 -0.59 26.63
C HIS A 141 6.22 -1.75 26.83
N GLY A 142 7.19 -1.93 25.91
CA GLY A 142 8.13 -3.06 25.94
C GLY A 142 7.46 -4.42 25.72
N MET A 143 6.23 -4.44 25.21
CA MET A 143 5.45 -5.66 25.01
C MET A 143 5.80 -6.31 23.67
N PRO A 144 5.87 -7.66 23.58
CA PRO A 144 6.08 -8.32 22.30
C PRO A 144 5.05 -7.89 21.26
N VAL A 145 5.53 -7.52 20.07
CA VAL A 145 4.68 -7.19 18.91
C VAL A 145 5.01 -8.12 17.76
N LYS A 146 3.98 -8.52 17.02
CA LYS A 146 4.14 -9.34 15.84
C LYS A 146 4.33 -8.43 14.63
N ILE A 147 5.50 -8.49 14.02
CA ILE A 147 5.85 -7.74 12.81
C ILE A 147 5.93 -8.67 11.60
N THR A 148 5.81 -8.10 10.41
CA THR A 148 6.03 -8.81 9.14
C THR A 148 7.51 -9.06 8.88
N ASP A 149 7.83 -9.98 7.97
CA ASP A 149 9.20 -10.19 7.52
C ASP A 149 9.79 -8.92 6.86
N GLU A 150 9.00 -8.18 6.08
CA GLU A 150 9.45 -6.90 5.50
C GLU A 150 9.77 -5.85 6.57
N GLU A 151 8.95 -5.74 7.62
CA GLU A 151 9.22 -4.86 8.76
C GLU A 151 10.46 -5.32 9.56
N ALA A 152 10.64 -6.63 9.74
CA ALA A 152 11.83 -7.16 10.41
C ALA A 152 13.10 -6.87 9.60
N PHE A 153 13.04 -7.02 8.27
CA PHE A 153 14.15 -6.65 7.39
C PHE A 153 14.44 -5.16 7.46
N GLN A 154 13.40 -4.32 7.44
CA GLN A 154 13.55 -2.86 7.56
C GLN A 154 14.32 -2.49 8.84
N ARG A 155 13.99 -3.10 9.98
CA ARG A 155 14.70 -2.87 11.24
C ARG A 155 16.18 -3.25 11.12
N MET A 156 16.49 -4.46 10.64
CA MET A 156 17.87 -4.90 10.41
C MET A 156 18.63 -3.97 9.47
N TYR A 157 17.99 -3.57 8.37
CA TYR A 157 18.56 -2.69 7.35
C TYR A 157 18.90 -1.31 7.91
N MET A 158 18.05 -0.77 8.79
CA MET A 158 18.31 0.51 9.45
C MET A 158 19.39 0.41 10.53
N GLU A 159 19.44 -0.69 11.27
CA GLU A 159 20.45 -0.92 12.33
C GLU A 159 21.85 -1.20 11.76
N ASN A 160 21.94 -1.85 10.59
CA ASN A 160 23.20 -2.30 10.03
C ASN A 160 23.29 -2.09 8.50
N VAL A 161 22.91 -0.89 8.05
CA VAL A 161 22.87 -0.53 6.62
C VAL A 161 24.20 -0.77 5.89
N GLY A 162 25.33 -0.58 6.59
CA GLY A 162 26.67 -0.71 6.00
C GLY A 162 27.00 -2.16 5.62
N ASP A 163 26.76 -3.10 6.52
CA ASP A 163 26.99 -4.53 6.30
C ASP A 163 25.97 -5.11 5.32
N LEU A 164 24.69 -4.79 5.50
CA LEU A 164 23.64 -5.31 4.62
C LEU A 164 23.82 -4.81 3.18
N ARG A 165 24.25 -3.57 2.94
CA ARG A 165 24.55 -3.09 1.58
C ARG A 165 25.76 -3.76 0.93
N GLN A 166 26.70 -4.28 1.72
CA GLN A 166 27.84 -5.04 1.18
C GLN A 166 27.42 -6.43 0.70
N HIS A 167 26.37 -6.97 1.29
CA HIS A 167 25.90 -8.34 1.06
C HIS A 167 24.53 -8.45 0.38
N SER A 168 23.87 -7.33 0.11
CA SER A 168 22.58 -7.29 -0.57
C SER A 168 22.54 -6.22 -1.63
N ARG A 169 21.76 -6.49 -2.68
CA ARG A 169 21.41 -5.53 -3.72
C ARG A 169 19.90 -5.31 -3.70
N ILE A 170 19.50 -4.14 -3.23
CA ILE A 170 18.12 -3.69 -3.30
C ILE A 170 17.94 -2.94 -4.62
N HIS A 171 17.29 -3.61 -5.56
CA HIS A 171 17.00 -3.10 -6.90
C HIS A 171 15.83 -2.12 -6.87
N ASN A 172 15.66 -1.42 -7.99
CA ASN A 172 14.42 -0.70 -8.23
C ASN A 172 13.23 -1.68 -8.29
N GLU A 173 12.07 -1.21 -7.84
CA GLU A 173 10.77 -1.89 -7.78
C GLU A 173 10.33 -2.59 -9.09
N PHE A 174 10.86 -2.20 -10.26
CA PHE A 174 10.46 -2.74 -11.56
C PHE A 174 11.35 -3.88 -12.10
N VAL A 175 12.46 -4.22 -11.45
CA VAL A 175 13.45 -5.16 -12.05
C VAL A 175 12.91 -6.59 -12.09
N PHE A 176 12.43 -7.12 -10.98
CA PHE A 176 11.86 -8.48 -10.93
C PHE A 176 10.74 -8.62 -9.90
N ASN A 177 10.11 -7.51 -9.54
CA ASN A 177 8.93 -7.48 -8.71
C ASN A 177 8.01 -6.38 -9.25
N THR A 178 6.95 -6.08 -8.51
CA THR A 178 5.98 -5.04 -8.87
C THR A 178 5.87 -4.06 -7.71
N PRO A 179 5.88 -2.74 -7.95
CA PRO A 179 5.63 -1.80 -6.86
C PRO A 179 4.21 -1.95 -6.34
N TYR A 180 4.00 -1.57 -5.08
CA TYR A 180 2.66 -1.27 -4.62
C TYR A 180 2.34 0.24 -4.79
N PRO A 181 1.08 0.58 -5.13
CA PRO A 181 0.12 -0.32 -5.73
C PRO A 181 0.53 -0.75 -7.16
N TYR A 182 0.28 -2.01 -7.51
CA TYR A 182 0.70 -2.61 -8.80
C TYR A 182 0.14 -1.95 -10.06
N PHE A 183 -0.89 -1.13 -9.93
CA PHE A 183 -1.52 -0.43 -11.04
C PHE A 183 -0.95 0.98 -11.25
N THR A 184 0.13 1.37 -10.56
CA THR A 184 0.86 2.64 -10.79
C THR A 184 2.19 2.45 -11.53
N ILE A 185 2.36 1.34 -12.24
CA ILE A 185 3.56 1.07 -13.05
C ILE A 185 3.62 2.05 -14.24
N PRO A 186 4.68 2.86 -14.37
CA PRO A 186 4.83 3.72 -15.54
C PRO A 186 4.81 2.91 -16.85
N ASP A 187 4.14 3.40 -17.89
CA ASP A 187 3.98 2.66 -19.16
C ASP A 187 5.31 2.16 -19.75
N LYS A 188 6.38 2.94 -19.59
CA LYS A 188 7.74 2.58 -20.03
C LYS A 188 8.34 1.38 -19.30
N GLU A 189 7.90 1.11 -18.07
CA GLU A 189 8.35 -0.02 -17.25
C GLU A 189 7.39 -1.21 -17.36
N ALA A 190 6.11 -0.98 -17.66
CA ALA A 190 5.11 -2.04 -17.86
C ALA A 190 5.54 -3.06 -18.93
N SER A 191 6.22 -2.60 -19.98
CA SER A 191 6.78 -3.47 -21.04
C SER A 191 8.08 -4.20 -20.68
N LYS A 192 8.62 -3.98 -19.48
CA LYS A 192 9.83 -4.65 -18.99
C LYS A 192 9.56 -5.50 -17.75
N GLN A 193 8.30 -5.57 -17.33
CA GLN A 193 7.95 -6.27 -16.11
C GLN A 193 8.29 -7.74 -16.26
N PHE A 194 9.18 -8.24 -15.40
CA PHE A 194 9.53 -9.65 -15.40
C PHE A 194 8.50 -10.47 -14.62
N ILE A 195 8.21 -10.06 -13.39
CA ILE A 195 7.29 -10.72 -12.48
C ILE A 195 6.19 -9.73 -12.11
N PHE A 196 4.96 -10.15 -12.34
CA PHE A 196 3.76 -9.45 -11.91
C PHE A 196 3.34 -9.93 -10.54
N HIS A 197 3.46 -9.05 -9.56
CA HIS A 197 3.10 -9.27 -8.17
C HIS A 197 1.98 -8.28 -7.81
N PRO A 198 0.71 -8.65 -8.02
CA PRO A 198 -0.42 -7.75 -7.79
C PRO A 198 -0.58 -7.31 -6.34
N LEU A 199 -0.07 -8.04 -5.34
CA LEU A 199 -0.24 -7.67 -3.92
C LEU A 199 -1.74 -7.43 -3.57
N VAL A 200 -2.64 -8.08 -4.31
CA VAL A 200 -4.09 -7.99 -4.15
C VAL A 200 -4.52 -9.08 -3.22
N THR A 201 -5.09 -8.71 -2.08
CA THR A 201 -5.56 -9.67 -1.08
C THR A 201 -6.96 -10.18 -1.34
N ILE A 202 -7.80 -9.46 -2.09
CA ILE A 202 -9.15 -9.92 -2.44
C ILE A 202 -9.00 -11.14 -3.38
N PRO A 203 -9.32 -12.37 -2.92
CA PRO A 203 -9.00 -13.58 -3.69
C PRO A 203 -9.72 -13.61 -5.05
N TYR A 204 -10.91 -13.04 -5.12
CA TYR A 204 -11.67 -12.89 -6.37
C TYR A 204 -10.90 -12.09 -7.41
N VAL A 205 -10.42 -10.90 -7.03
CA VAL A 205 -9.68 -10.00 -7.93
C VAL A 205 -8.34 -10.61 -8.32
N ARG A 206 -7.62 -11.22 -7.36
CA ARG A 206 -6.37 -11.95 -7.60
C ARG A 206 -6.57 -13.07 -8.63
N THR A 207 -7.63 -13.87 -8.46
CA THR A 207 -7.97 -14.96 -9.39
C THR A 207 -8.20 -14.41 -10.80
N LYS A 208 -8.98 -13.33 -10.93
CA LYS A 208 -9.26 -12.70 -12.23
C LYS A 208 -7.99 -12.14 -12.90
N LEU A 209 -7.10 -11.51 -12.13
CA LEU A 209 -5.80 -11.03 -12.63
C LEU A 209 -4.96 -12.19 -13.17
N PHE A 210 -4.86 -13.29 -12.43
CA PHE A 210 -4.11 -14.46 -12.87
C PHE A 210 -4.74 -15.18 -14.05
N THR A 211 -6.07 -15.28 -14.12
CA THR A 211 -6.76 -15.77 -15.32
C THR A 211 -6.41 -14.89 -16.52
N HIS A 212 -6.42 -13.57 -16.38
CA HIS A 212 -6.06 -12.67 -17.47
C HIS A 212 -4.60 -12.84 -17.93
N VAL A 213 -3.66 -12.98 -17.00
CA VAL A 213 -2.24 -13.25 -17.33
C VAL A 213 -2.13 -14.57 -18.09
N LEU A 214 -2.75 -15.64 -17.58
CA LEU A 214 -2.71 -16.96 -18.20
C LEU A 214 -3.32 -16.95 -19.61
N ASP A 215 -4.49 -16.36 -19.77
CA ASP A 215 -5.17 -16.24 -21.07
C ASP A 215 -4.32 -15.43 -22.06
N SER A 216 -3.67 -14.37 -21.59
CA SER A 216 -2.77 -13.54 -22.41
C SER A 216 -1.53 -14.32 -22.87
N MET A 217 -0.96 -15.15 -21.99
CA MET A 217 0.16 -16.03 -22.34
C MET A 217 -0.24 -17.11 -23.35
N CYS A 218 -1.38 -17.79 -23.11
CA CYS A 218 -1.90 -18.80 -24.02
C CYS A 218 -2.20 -18.22 -25.40
N GLY A 219 -2.88 -17.07 -25.46
CA GLY A 219 -3.15 -16.39 -26.73
C GLY A 219 -1.89 -15.89 -27.44
N ALA A 220 -0.81 -15.57 -26.73
CA ALA A 220 0.48 -15.24 -27.34
C ALA A 220 1.16 -16.47 -27.96
N ALA A 221 1.09 -17.63 -27.29
CA ALA A 221 1.64 -18.89 -27.79
C ALA A 221 0.86 -19.44 -29.00
N GLU A 222 -0.45 -19.27 -29.04
CA GLU A 222 -1.26 -19.67 -30.21
C GLU A 222 -0.89 -18.84 -31.45
N ARG A 223 -0.74 -17.53 -31.29
CA ARG A 223 -0.34 -16.63 -32.38
C ARG A 223 1.06 -16.92 -32.93
N SER A 224 2.00 -17.36 -32.10
CA SER A 224 3.33 -17.75 -32.58
C SER A 224 3.25 -19.02 -33.44
N SER A 225 2.39 -19.97 -33.06
CA SER A 225 2.24 -21.24 -33.80
C SER A 225 1.61 -21.10 -35.19
N GLU A 226 0.74 -20.10 -35.40
CA GLU A 226 0.09 -19.86 -36.70
C GLU A 226 1.03 -19.18 -37.71
N SER A 227 2.07 -18.50 -37.24
CA SER A 227 3.12 -17.95 -38.10
C SER A 227 4.03 -19.06 -38.62
N SER A 228 3.51 -19.86 -39.57
CA SER A 228 4.25 -20.95 -40.20
C SER A 228 5.69 -20.52 -40.52
N PRO A 229 6.70 -21.22 -39.99
CA PRO A 229 8.08 -20.84 -40.18
C PRO A 229 8.37 -20.89 -41.67
N SER A 230 8.54 -19.71 -42.29
CA SER A 230 9.11 -19.64 -43.62
C SER A 230 10.46 -20.36 -43.54
N LEU A 231 10.62 -21.38 -44.37
CA LEU A 231 11.61 -22.48 -44.34
C LEU A 231 13.11 -22.10 -44.34
N GLY A 232 13.50 -20.89 -43.92
CA GLY A 232 14.86 -20.38 -44.07
C GLY A 232 15.47 -19.62 -42.90
N ASN A 233 14.81 -19.47 -41.75
CA ASN A 233 15.43 -18.78 -40.61
C ASN A 233 15.00 -19.39 -39.26
N PRO A 234 15.85 -20.19 -38.59
CA PRO A 234 15.59 -20.69 -37.24
C PRO A 234 15.87 -19.58 -36.20
N LYS A 235 15.21 -18.42 -36.34
CA LYS A 235 15.18 -17.46 -35.24
C LYS A 235 14.25 -18.04 -34.18
N ALA A 236 14.78 -18.22 -32.97
CA ALA A 236 14.04 -18.71 -31.82
C ALA A 236 12.68 -17.99 -31.73
N GLU A 237 11.61 -18.76 -31.55
CA GLU A 237 10.29 -18.18 -31.32
C GLU A 237 10.36 -17.24 -30.11
N PRO A 238 9.79 -16.02 -30.20
CA PRO A 238 9.76 -15.12 -29.07
C PRO A 238 9.01 -15.80 -27.93
N LEU A 239 9.65 -15.87 -26.77
CA LEU A 239 9.03 -16.41 -25.56
C LEU A 239 7.81 -15.54 -25.17
N PRO A 240 6.77 -16.13 -24.56
CA PRO A 240 5.58 -15.39 -24.16
C PRO A 240 5.92 -14.20 -23.26
N HIS A 241 5.33 -13.05 -23.58
CA HIS A 241 5.47 -11.81 -22.83
C HIS A 241 4.11 -11.10 -22.75
N VAL A 242 3.64 -10.86 -21.53
CA VAL A 242 2.39 -10.17 -21.21
C VAL A 242 2.71 -8.76 -20.73
N VAL A 243 2.22 -7.77 -21.47
CA VAL A 243 2.35 -6.35 -21.09
C VAL A 243 1.03 -5.88 -20.50
N MET A 244 1.08 -5.40 -19.26
CA MET A 244 -0.08 -4.84 -18.56
C MET A 244 0.19 -3.38 -18.23
N THR A 245 -0.48 -2.47 -18.93
CA THR A 245 -0.33 -1.03 -18.69
C THR A 245 -1.07 -0.60 -17.42
N SER A 246 -0.61 0.49 -16.79
CA SER A 246 -1.30 1.08 -15.63
C SER A 246 -2.81 1.29 -15.88
N PRO A 247 -3.24 1.94 -16.98
CA PRO A 247 -4.65 2.16 -17.23
C PRO A 247 -5.48 0.87 -17.37
N GLN A 248 -4.90 -0.15 -18.00
CA GLN A 248 -5.53 -1.46 -18.12
C GLN A 248 -5.71 -2.11 -16.74
N LEU A 249 -4.65 -2.11 -15.90
CA LEU A 249 -4.69 -2.68 -14.56
C LEU A 249 -5.69 -1.95 -13.65
N VAL A 250 -5.71 -0.61 -13.69
CA VAL A 250 -6.68 0.20 -12.93
C VAL A 250 -8.11 -0.17 -13.33
N ASN A 251 -8.43 -0.18 -14.62
CA ASN A 251 -9.78 -0.45 -15.11
C ASN A 251 -10.26 -1.88 -14.81
N MET A 252 -9.40 -2.88 -15.03
CA MET A 252 -9.72 -4.28 -14.72
C MET A 252 -9.95 -4.46 -13.22
N THR A 253 -9.06 -3.91 -12.40
CA THR A 253 -9.17 -4.03 -10.95
C THR A 253 -10.41 -3.34 -10.41
N ALA A 254 -10.71 -2.12 -10.87
CA ALA A 254 -11.93 -1.42 -10.52
C ALA A 254 -13.16 -2.26 -10.87
N THR A 255 -13.22 -2.78 -12.10
CA THR A 255 -14.33 -3.63 -12.55
C THR A 255 -14.52 -4.83 -11.63
N TRP A 256 -13.45 -5.54 -11.28
CA TRP A 256 -13.54 -6.76 -10.48
C TRP A 256 -13.75 -6.53 -8.98
N ILE A 257 -13.26 -5.42 -8.42
CA ILE A 257 -13.62 -5.02 -7.05
C ILE A 257 -15.11 -4.69 -6.99
N LYS A 258 -15.64 -3.99 -7.99
CA LYS A 258 -17.07 -3.69 -8.08
C LYS A 258 -17.90 -4.96 -8.21
N GLU A 259 -17.54 -5.86 -9.13
CA GLU A 259 -18.21 -7.17 -9.27
C GLU A 259 -18.18 -7.95 -7.95
N TRP A 260 -17.02 -8.02 -7.27
CA TRP A 260 -16.90 -8.67 -5.97
C TRP A 260 -17.79 -8.03 -4.92
N ALA A 261 -17.80 -6.69 -4.82
CA ALA A 261 -18.62 -5.97 -3.85
C ALA A 261 -20.12 -6.13 -4.11
N GLU A 262 -20.56 -6.14 -5.36
CA GLU A 262 -21.95 -6.41 -5.74
C GLU A 262 -22.35 -7.85 -5.40
N MET A 263 -21.51 -8.84 -5.71
CA MET A 263 -21.82 -10.25 -5.46
C MET A 263 -21.75 -10.64 -3.98
N VAL A 264 -20.71 -10.20 -3.28
CA VAL A 264 -20.38 -10.65 -1.91
C VAL A 264 -21.00 -9.73 -0.88
N LEU A 265 -20.92 -8.41 -1.06
CA LEU A 265 -21.43 -7.45 -0.07
C LEU A 265 -22.86 -7.01 -0.37
N LYS A 266 -23.38 -7.34 -1.55
CA LYS A 266 -24.64 -6.79 -2.07
C LYS A 266 -24.63 -5.26 -2.00
N PHE A 267 -23.47 -4.67 -2.29
CA PHE A 267 -23.29 -3.22 -2.25
C PHE A 267 -23.76 -2.62 -3.58
N ASP A 268 -24.87 -1.89 -3.53
CA ASP A 268 -25.53 -1.24 -4.68
C ASP A 268 -24.93 0.13 -5.05
N GLY A 269 -24.01 0.64 -4.23
CA GLY A 269 -23.36 1.93 -4.42
C GLY A 269 -23.91 3.05 -3.55
N ASP A 270 -24.99 2.82 -2.79
CA ASP A 270 -25.52 3.81 -1.87
C ASP A 270 -24.80 3.71 -0.51
N ALA A 271 -24.03 4.76 -0.21
CA ALA A 271 -23.26 4.85 1.01
C ALA A 271 -24.19 5.05 2.22
N LEU A 272 -23.87 4.36 3.32
CA LEU A 272 -24.37 4.60 4.68
C LEU A 272 -25.63 3.83 5.14
N GLY A 273 -26.24 2.98 4.30
CA GLY A 273 -27.25 2.04 4.81
C GLY A 273 -26.64 1.01 5.76
N ASP A 274 -27.27 0.78 6.92
CA ASP A 274 -26.95 -0.30 7.87
C ASP A 274 -27.30 -1.67 7.28
N VAL A 275 -26.59 -2.07 6.23
CA VAL A 275 -26.69 -3.41 5.68
C VAL A 275 -25.56 -4.25 6.29
N PRO A 276 -25.89 -5.27 7.10
CA PRO A 276 -24.89 -6.13 7.74
C PRO A 276 -23.88 -6.63 6.73
N LEU A 277 -22.60 -6.73 7.14
CA LEU A 277 -21.64 -7.43 6.31
C LEU A 277 -22.06 -8.91 6.22
N VAL A 278 -21.64 -9.58 5.15
CA VAL A 278 -21.69 -11.04 5.15
C VAL A 278 -20.80 -11.55 6.28
N SER A 279 -21.25 -12.60 6.97
CA SER A 279 -20.57 -13.19 8.14
C SER A 279 -19.09 -13.50 7.88
N GLU A 280 -18.74 -13.83 6.63
CA GLU A 280 -17.35 -14.10 6.20
C GLU A 280 -16.40 -12.91 6.40
N LEU A 281 -16.87 -11.67 6.28
CA LEU A 281 -16.07 -10.48 6.55
C LEU A 281 -16.12 -10.04 8.02
N GLU A 282 -17.23 -10.31 8.71
CA GLU A 282 -17.34 -10.06 10.16
C GLU A 282 -16.39 -10.98 10.95
N GLU A 283 -16.20 -12.22 10.49
CA GLU A 283 -15.31 -13.20 11.12
C GLU A 283 -13.82 -12.98 10.76
N ASN A 284 -13.52 -12.24 9.69
CA ASN A 284 -12.16 -12.04 9.20
C ASN A 284 -11.79 -10.55 9.05
N ASN A 285 -11.46 -9.93 10.18
CA ASN A 285 -11.00 -8.54 10.28
C ASN A 285 -9.84 -8.21 9.32
N HIS A 286 -8.96 -9.16 9.02
CA HIS A 286 -7.87 -8.96 8.08
C HIS A 286 -8.38 -8.79 6.66
N LEU A 287 -9.26 -9.68 6.19
CA LEU A 287 -9.85 -9.60 4.84
C LEU A 287 -10.60 -8.28 4.66
N ALA A 288 -11.39 -7.88 5.64
CA ALA A 288 -12.11 -6.61 5.58
C ALA A 288 -11.15 -5.41 5.61
N HIS A 289 -10.12 -5.41 6.45
CA HIS A 289 -9.12 -4.34 6.42
C HIS A 289 -8.50 -4.19 5.03
N VAL A 290 -8.03 -5.29 4.43
CA VAL A 290 -7.34 -5.16 3.16
C VAL A 290 -8.30 -4.90 2.00
N ALA A 291 -9.53 -5.41 2.05
CA ALA A 291 -10.55 -5.02 1.07
C ALA A 291 -10.82 -3.51 1.12
N SER A 292 -10.90 -2.91 2.31
CA SER A 292 -11.05 -1.45 2.48
C SER A 292 -9.85 -0.69 1.91
N THR A 293 -8.63 -1.12 2.22
CA THR A 293 -7.38 -0.52 1.71
C THR A 293 -7.28 -0.64 0.18
N GLY A 294 -7.55 -1.82 -0.38
CA GLY A 294 -7.53 -2.04 -1.83
C GLY A 294 -8.54 -1.16 -2.56
N THR A 295 -9.75 -1.05 -2.00
CA THR A 295 -10.82 -0.20 -2.54
C THR A 295 -10.40 1.28 -2.53
N LYS A 296 -9.85 1.78 -1.42
CA LYS A 296 -9.30 3.13 -1.30
C LYS A 296 -8.19 3.36 -2.33
N ASN A 297 -7.24 2.44 -2.44
CA ASN A 297 -6.10 2.58 -3.33
C ASN A 297 -6.56 2.60 -4.80
N ILE A 298 -7.60 1.86 -5.16
CA ILE A 298 -8.20 1.93 -6.51
C ILE A 298 -8.87 3.28 -6.76
N ALA A 299 -9.60 3.83 -5.77
CA ALA A 299 -10.19 5.16 -5.91
C ALA A 299 -9.10 6.22 -6.15
N ASN A 300 -8.02 6.18 -5.36
CA ASN A 300 -6.87 7.06 -5.54
C ASN A 300 -6.22 6.87 -6.92
N ALA A 301 -6.07 5.63 -7.39
CA ALA A 301 -5.51 5.32 -8.69
C ALA A 301 -6.33 5.89 -9.85
N LEU A 302 -7.65 5.69 -9.80
CA LEU A 302 -8.59 6.18 -10.79
C LEU A 302 -8.51 7.71 -10.87
N SER A 303 -8.52 8.38 -9.71
CA SER A 303 -8.38 9.83 -9.62
C SER A 303 -7.05 10.31 -10.23
N GLN A 304 -5.91 9.72 -9.82
CA GLN A 304 -4.59 10.09 -10.36
C GLN A 304 -4.45 9.83 -11.86
N MET A 305 -4.99 8.71 -12.34
CA MET A 305 -4.99 8.35 -13.76
C MET A 305 -5.78 9.38 -14.58
N TRP A 306 -6.97 9.76 -14.12
CA TRP A 306 -7.78 10.75 -14.82
C TRP A 306 -7.20 12.15 -14.73
N MET A 307 -6.59 12.54 -13.61
CA MET A 307 -5.85 13.80 -13.49
C MET A 307 -4.61 13.84 -14.38
N THR A 308 -3.93 12.71 -14.58
CA THR A 308 -2.79 12.62 -15.50
C THR A 308 -3.26 12.78 -16.95
N GLU A 309 -4.36 12.11 -17.32
CA GLU A 309 -4.95 12.27 -18.65
C GLU A 309 -5.47 13.70 -18.87
N ALA A 310 -6.05 14.33 -17.85
CA ALA A 310 -6.45 15.73 -17.85
C ALA A 310 -5.26 16.65 -18.18
N ARG A 311 -4.16 16.51 -17.43
CA ARG A 311 -2.92 17.28 -17.65
C ARG A 311 -2.35 17.07 -19.04
N ARG A 312 -2.45 15.85 -19.58
CA ARG A 312 -1.98 15.53 -20.94
C ARG A 312 -2.83 16.20 -22.03
N ARG A 313 -4.13 16.37 -21.79
CA ARG A 313 -5.06 17.02 -22.72
C ARG A 313 -5.06 18.54 -22.61
N ALA A 314 -4.85 19.06 -21.40
CA ALA A 314 -4.83 20.49 -21.13
C ALA A 314 -3.61 21.14 -21.80
N LYS A 315 -3.85 22.22 -22.54
CA LYS A 315 -2.83 23.06 -23.17
C LYS A 315 -2.37 24.20 -22.26
N SER A 316 -3.06 24.41 -21.14
CA SER A 316 -2.78 25.47 -20.17
C SER A 316 -3.21 25.07 -18.75
N GLU A 317 -2.68 25.76 -17.74
CA GLU A 317 -3.12 25.61 -16.35
C GLU A 317 -4.60 25.97 -16.16
N ALA A 318 -5.14 26.91 -16.95
CA ALA A 318 -6.55 27.26 -16.93
C ALA A 318 -7.44 26.13 -17.47
N GLU A 319 -7.01 25.46 -18.55
CA GLU A 319 -7.71 24.27 -19.06
C GLU A 319 -7.63 23.09 -18.08
N MET A 320 -6.53 22.98 -17.33
CA MET A 320 -6.41 21.98 -16.27
C MET A 320 -7.30 22.33 -15.07
N ALA A 321 -7.32 23.59 -14.63
CA ALA A 321 -8.19 24.03 -13.53
C ALA A 321 -9.68 23.88 -13.86
N ALA A 322 -10.04 23.95 -15.15
CA ALA A 322 -11.39 23.73 -15.66
C ALA A 322 -11.68 22.25 -16.02
N PHE A 323 -10.72 21.34 -15.82
CA PHE A 323 -10.95 19.92 -16.09
C PHE A 323 -11.88 19.36 -15.04
N ASP A 324 -13.03 18.86 -15.50
CA ASP A 324 -13.99 18.18 -14.65
C ASP A 324 -14.09 16.70 -15.01
N PHE A 325 -14.30 15.86 -14.00
CA PHE A 325 -14.54 14.44 -14.20
C PHE A 325 -15.93 14.24 -14.81
N THR A 326 -16.07 13.29 -15.74
CA THR A 326 -17.39 12.92 -16.25
C THR A 326 -18.31 12.42 -15.11
N PRO A 327 -19.63 12.54 -15.23
CA PRO A 327 -20.57 12.02 -14.23
C PRO A 327 -20.32 10.54 -13.89
N GLU A 328 -19.97 9.71 -14.87
CA GLU A 328 -19.63 8.31 -14.68
C GLU A 328 -18.36 8.11 -13.86
N GLN A 329 -17.32 8.93 -14.12
CA GLN A 329 -16.08 8.93 -13.36
C GLN A 329 -16.32 9.33 -11.89
N LYS A 330 -17.07 10.41 -11.65
CA LYS A 330 -17.42 10.83 -10.29
C LYS A 330 -18.24 9.76 -9.57
N LYS A 331 -19.24 9.16 -10.23
CA LYS A 331 -20.03 8.04 -9.68
C LYS A 331 -19.16 6.84 -9.30
N LEU A 332 -18.17 6.50 -10.12
CA LEU A 332 -17.24 5.40 -9.84
C LEU A 332 -16.32 5.71 -8.65
N LEU A 333 -15.80 6.94 -8.53
CA LEU A 333 -15.02 7.35 -7.37
C LEU A 333 -15.85 7.29 -6.09
N HIS A 334 -17.07 7.84 -6.13
CA HIS A 334 -18.00 7.77 -5.01
C HIS A 334 -18.28 6.33 -4.60
N TYR A 335 -18.50 5.42 -5.56
CA TYR A 335 -18.70 4.00 -5.29
C TYR A 335 -17.55 3.41 -4.47
N PHE A 336 -16.30 3.58 -4.91
CA PHE A 336 -15.14 3.00 -4.20
C PHE A 336 -14.87 3.66 -2.86
N GLN A 337 -15.09 4.97 -2.73
CA GLN A 337 -14.93 5.63 -1.44
C GLN A 337 -15.99 5.19 -0.43
N ALA A 338 -17.25 5.11 -0.87
CA ALA A 338 -18.35 4.61 -0.07
C ALA A 338 -18.11 3.16 0.37
N LEU A 339 -17.64 2.32 -0.56
CA LEU A 339 -17.27 0.94 -0.29
C LEU A 339 -16.12 0.85 0.74
N SER A 340 -15.07 1.66 0.58
CA SER A 340 -13.95 1.72 1.52
C SER A 340 -14.41 2.09 2.92
N MET A 341 -15.22 3.15 3.06
CA MET A 341 -15.79 3.56 4.34
C MET A 341 -16.70 2.51 4.95
N ARG A 342 -17.55 1.86 4.15
CA ARG A 342 -18.46 0.82 4.65
C ARG A 342 -17.68 -0.33 5.27
N ILE A 343 -16.65 -0.81 4.56
CA ILE A 343 -15.78 -1.90 5.06
C ILE A 343 -14.99 -1.44 6.30
N ALA A 344 -14.57 -0.17 6.35
CA ALA A 344 -13.86 0.36 7.52
C ALA A 344 -14.77 0.46 8.76
N ARG A 345 -16.02 0.92 8.59
CA ARG A 345 -17.01 1.09 9.68
C ARG A 345 -17.41 -0.23 10.32
N SER A 346 -17.68 -1.25 9.52
CA SER A 346 -18.10 -2.56 10.02
C SER A 346 -17.04 -3.25 10.88
N ASN A 347 -15.75 -2.98 10.63
CA ASN A 347 -14.66 -3.49 11.47
C ASN A 347 -14.42 -2.67 12.74
N TRP A 348 -14.91 -1.42 12.78
CA TRP A 348 -14.72 -0.53 13.94
C TRP A 348 -15.71 -0.83 15.07
N SER A 349 -16.88 -1.39 14.75
CA SER A 349 -17.94 -1.64 15.73
C SER A 349 -17.65 -2.75 16.74
N ASP A 350 -16.55 -3.51 16.61
CA ASP A 350 -16.14 -4.49 17.61
C ASP A 350 -14.95 -3.98 18.47
N PRO A 351 -15.23 -3.36 19.64
CA PRO A 351 -14.19 -2.93 20.57
C PRO A 351 -13.43 -4.09 21.25
N GLN A 352 -13.88 -5.34 21.10
CA GLN A 352 -13.22 -6.53 21.63
C GLN A 352 -12.28 -7.18 20.59
N ALA A 353 -12.31 -6.74 19.33
CA ALA A 353 -11.40 -7.25 18.31
C ALA A 353 -9.94 -6.97 18.73
N PRO A 354 -9.12 -8.02 18.97
CA PRO A 354 -7.76 -7.84 19.45
C PRO A 354 -6.94 -7.12 18.38
N GLY A 355 -6.57 -5.87 18.67
CA GLY A 355 -5.76 -5.04 17.78
C GLY A 355 -6.50 -3.96 17.02
N GLY A 356 -7.66 -3.47 17.52
CA GLY A 356 -8.36 -2.24 17.10
C GLY A 356 -7.69 -1.55 15.92
N CYS A 357 -8.13 -1.92 14.71
CA CYS A 357 -7.37 -1.81 13.48
C CYS A 357 -6.81 -0.38 13.25
N GLN A 358 -5.57 -0.13 13.68
CA GLN A 358 -4.90 1.16 13.54
C GLN A 358 -4.83 1.61 12.07
N SER A 359 -4.76 0.64 11.16
CA SER A 359 -4.82 0.86 9.72
C SER A 359 -6.24 1.15 9.21
N CYS A 360 -7.30 0.67 9.86
CA CYS A 360 -8.68 1.06 9.56
C CYS A 360 -8.97 2.50 9.99
N ARG A 361 -8.31 2.99 11.06
CA ARG A 361 -8.26 4.42 11.38
C ARG A 361 -7.65 5.22 10.25
N THR A 362 -6.49 4.80 9.71
CA THR A 362 -5.84 5.45 8.56
C THR A 362 -6.70 5.41 7.30
N VAL A 363 -7.37 4.29 7.02
CA VAL A 363 -8.28 4.21 5.87
C VAL A 363 -9.50 5.11 6.06
N CYS A 364 -10.10 5.16 7.26
CA CYS A 364 -11.19 6.10 7.55
C CYS A 364 -10.73 7.56 7.44
N LEU A 365 -9.53 7.88 7.93
CA LEU A 365 -8.90 9.20 7.84
C LEU A 365 -8.69 9.67 6.41
N ASP A 366 -8.12 8.82 5.57
CA ASP A 366 -7.79 9.21 4.20
C ASP A 366 -9.02 9.20 3.30
N SER A 367 -9.91 8.22 3.45
CA SER A 367 -11.15 8.15 2.67
C SER A 367 -12.06 9.34 2.97
N SER A 368 -12.14 9.79 4.23
CA SER A 368 -12.93 10.96 4.59
C SER A 368 -12.38 12.28 4.04
N LYS A 369 -11.06 12.45 3.98
CA LYS A 369 -10.43 13.63 3.38
C LYS A 369 -10.77 13.75 1.89
N VAL A 370 -10.62 12.65 1.13
CA VAL A 370 -10.87 12.64 -0.32
C VAL A 370 -12.37 12.75 -0.63
N LEU A 371 -13.23 12.15 0.21
CA LEU A 371 -14.68 12.29 0.06
C LEU A 371 -15.15 13.74 0.22
N GLY A 372 -14.59 14.47 1.19
CA GLY A 372 -14.91 15.88 1.35
C GLY A 372 -14.55 16.75 0.15
N GLU A 373 -13.43 16.45 -0.51
CA GLU A 373 -12.95 17.20 -1.69
C GLU A 373 -13.70 16.84 -2.97
N LEU A 374 -13.98 15.56 -3.20
CA LEU A 374 -14.75 15.13 -4.37
C LEU A 374 -16.23 15.49 -4.28
N TYR A 375 -16.76 15.55 -3.07
CA TYR A 375 -18.15 15.90 -2.86
C TYR A 375 -18.44 17.37 -3.19
N GLU A 376 -17.57 18.29 -2.75
CA GLU A 376 -17.63 19.70 -3.15
C GLU A 376 -17.63 19.84 -4.69
N ALA A 377 -16.90 18.97 -5.41
CA ALA A 377 -16.82 18.99 -6.87
C ALA A 377 -17.93 18.22 -7.62
N PHE A 378 -18.58 17.22 -7.02
CA PHE A 378 -19.70 16.50 -7.65
C PHE A 378 -20.98 17.32 -7.68
N TYR A 379 -21.15 18.22 -6.71
CA TYR A 379 -22.39 18.94 -6.52
C TYR A 379 -22.53 20.19 -7.40
N ASP A 380 -21.43 20.88 -7.69
CA ASP A 380 -21.42 22.02 -8.62
C ASP A 380 -21.95 21.63 -10.03
N ASP A 381 -21.99 20.33 -10.37
CA ASP A 381 -22.42 19.80 -11.66
C ASP A 381 -23.76 19.02 -11.65
N GLY A 382 -24.54 19.10 -10.57
CA GLY A 382 -25.94 18.63 -10.56
C GLY A 382 -26.16 17.11 -10.41
N GLY A 383 -25.24 16.40 -9.73
CA GLY A 383 -25.43 14.98 -9.38
C GLY A 383 -26.62 14.72 -8.44
N GLN A 384 -27.27 13.55 -8.56
CA GLN A 384 -28.38 13.13 -7.68
C GLN A 384 -27.87 12.31 -6.48
N LEU A 385 -28.40 12.61 -5.30
CA LEU A 385 -28.13 11.89 -4.04
C LEU A 385 -28.93 10.58 -3.93
N PRO A 386 -28.52 9.65 -3.02
CA PRO A 386 -29.37 8.54 -2.60
C PRO A 386 -30.73 9.06 -2.11
N SER A 387 -31.82 8.42 -2.55
CA SER A 387 -33.18 8.93 -2.33
C SER A 387 -33.52 9.12 -0.85
N GLN A 388 -32.98 8.30 0.04
CA GLN A 388 -33.17 8.39 1.49
C GLN A 388 -32.78 9.75 2.10
N TRP A 389 -31.79 10.44 1.53
CA TRP A 389 -31.37 11.77 1.99
C TRP A 389 -32.18 12.90 1.33
N LEU A 390 -32.78 12.62 0.16
CA LEU A 390 -33.69 13.55 -0.52
C LEU A 390 -35.11 13.49 0.09
N GLU A 391 -35.51 12.35 0.62
CA GLU A 391 -36.84 12.16 1.22
C GLU A 391 -37.03 12.94 2.52
N GLY A 392 -35.95 13.18 3.28
CA GLY A 392 -35.97 13.98 4.52
C GLY A 392 -35.62 15.47 4.32
N ALA A 393 -34.99 15.82 3.21
CA ALA A 393 -34.52 17.17 2.96
C ALA A 393 -35.59 18.06 2.31
N VAL A 394 -35.52 19.37 2.58
CA VAL A 394 -36.47 20.33 1.99
C VAL A 394 -36.31 20.49 0.48
N ASP A 395 -35.10 20.27 -0.02
CA ASP A 395 -34.72 20.27 -1.41
C ASP A 395 -33.39 19.52 -1.61
N ALA A 396 -32.93 19.42 -2.85
CA ALA A 396 -31.66 18.78 -3.16
C ALA A 396 -30.47 19.48 -2.46
N PRO A 397 -30.28 20.81 -2.52
CA PRO A 397 -29.21 21.49 -1.76
C PRO A 397 -29.15 21.14 -0.27
N ALA A 398 -30.29 21.10 0.40
CA ALA A 398 -30.39 20.74 1.81
C ALA A 398 -29.95 19.30 2.08
N GLY A 399 -30.41 18.34 1.26
CA GLY A 399 -29.99 16.95 1.38
C GLY A 399 -28.50 16.77 1.13
N ASN A 400 -27.90 17.67 0.34
CA ASN A 400 -26.48 17.63 0.05
C ASN A 400 -25.63 18.10 1.23
N LEU A 401 -25.99 19.23 1.81
CA LEU A 401 -25.33 19.69 3.03
C LEU A 401 -25.46 18.65 4.16
N ALA A 402 -26.63 18.03 4.32
CA ALA A 402 -26.86 16.97 5.30
C ALA A 402 -25.98 15.73 5.08
N TYR A 403 -25.88 15.27 3.83
CA TYR A 403 -25.04 14.13 3.49
C TYR A 403 -23.55 14.43 3.70
N SER A 404 -23.08 15.61 3.26
CA SER A 404 -21.72 16.08 3.56
C SER A 404 -21.44 16.11 5.05
N LEU A 405 -22.37 16.65 5.83
CA LEU A 405 -22.26 16.71 7.29
C LEU A 405 -22.14 15.29 7.87
N ALA A 406 -22.93 14.33 7.39
CA ALA A 406 -22.85 12.93 7.82
C ALA A 406 -21.50 12.27 7.49
N LEU A 407 -20.90 12.59 6.34
CA LEU A 407 -19.56 12.12 5.97
C LEU A 407 -18.48 12.68 6.91
N TYR A 408 -18.49 13.99 7.15
CA TYR A 408 -17.54 14.63 8.06
C TYR A 408 -17.75 14.22 9.52
N ARG A 409 -19.00 13.97 9.93
CA ARG A 409 -19.32 13.38 11.23
C ARG A 409 -18.66 12.02 11.40
N THR A 410 -18.85 11.16 10.41
CA THR A 410 -18.25 9.82 10.37
C THR A 410 -16.73 9.89 10.50
N ALA A 411 -16.10 10.83 9.77
CA ALA A 411 -14.68 11.07 9.85
C ALA A 411 -14.20 11.44 11.26
N LEU A 412 -14.95 12.31 11.95
CA LEU A 412 -14.65 12.76 13.31
C LEU A 412 -14.95 11.71 14.39
N GLU A 413 -15.92 10.84 14.14
CA GLU A 413 -16.18 9.67 14.99
C GLU A 413 -15.03 8.65 14.87
N CYS A 414 -14.44 8.49 13.68
CA CYS A 414 -13.23 7.69 13.45
C CYS A 414 -11.96 8.33 14.04
N ASP A 415 -11.76 9.62 13.84
CA ASP A 415 -10.62 10.38 14.39
C ASP A 415 -11.04 11.76 14.89
N PRO A 416 -11.27 11.90 16.21
CA PRO A 416 -11.58 13.20 16.81
C PRO A 416 -10.48 14.25 16.62
N GLY A 417 -9.24 13.84 16.31
CA GLY A 417 -8.10 14.70 16.03
C GLY A 417 -7.99 15.21 14.58
N ASN A 418 -8.91 14.80 13.68
CA ASN A 418 -8.85 15.19 12.28
C ASN A 418 -9.29 16.64 12.08
N ASN A 419 -8.34 17.56 12.21
CA ASN A 419 -8.55 19.01 12.12
C ASN A 419 -9.06 19.49 10.75
N GLY A 420 -8.84 18.70 9.69
CA GLY A 420 -9.38 18.98 8.35
C GLY A 420 -10.88 18.70 8.30
N ALA A 421 -11.28 17.49 8.71
CA ALA A 421 -12.68 17.10 8.82
C ALA A 421 -13.43 18.00 9.83
N ALA A 422 -12.80 18.36 10.95
CA ALA A 422 -13.37 19.24 11.96
C ALA A 422 -13.76 20.61 11.39
N ARG A 423 -12.85 21.24 10.63
CA ARG A 423 -13.10 22.53 9.97
C ARG A 423 -14.25 22.45 8.97
N ARG A 424 -14.26 21.42 8.13
CA ARG A 424 -15.30 21.25 7.10
C ARG A 424 -16.65 20.87 7.71
N TYR A 425 -16.65 20.05 8.77
CA TYR A 425 -17.85 19.74 9.55
C TYR A 425 -18.50 21.01 10.09
N VAL A 426 -17.70 21.87 10.75
CA VAL A 426 -18.18 23.15 11.30
C VAL A 426 -18.76 24.02 10.19
N ARG A 427 -18.04 24.17 9.07
CA ARG A 427 -18.50 24.98 7.93
C ARG A 427 -19.86 24.49 7.39
N VAL A 428 -19.97 23.20 7.10
CA VAL A 428 -21.22 22.62 6.55
C VAL A 428 -22.35 22.68 7.56
N PHE A 429 -22.07 22.50 8.85
CA PHE A 429 -23.06 22.64 9.92
C PHE A 429 -23.58 24.09 10.01
N GLU A 430 -22.69 25.08 9.94
CA GLU A 430 -23.07 26.50 9.91
C GLU A 430 -23.90 26.84 8.66
N GLU A 431 -23.53 26.33 7.48
CA GLU A 431 -24.29 26.49 6.23
C GLU A 431 -25.72 25.92 6.34
N LEU A 432 -25.89 24.75 6.99
CA LEU A 432 -27.22 24.18 7.28
C LEU A 432 -28.03 25.10 8.20
N LEU A 433 -27.43 25.59 9.29
CA LEU A 433 -28.11 26.46 10.23
C LEU A 433 -28.52 27.80 9.60
N GLU A 434 -27.66 28.39 8.77
CA GLU A 434 -27.96 29.61 8.03
C GLU A 434 -29.11 29.43 7.02
N ALA A 435 -29.20 28.24 6.42
CA ALA A 435 -30.30 27.85 5.55
C ALA A 435 -31.60 27.51 6.33
N GLY A 436 -31.57 27.51 7.67
CA GLY A 436 -32.71 27.15 8.51
C GLY A 436 -32.99 25.64 8.49
N LEU A 437 -31.94 24.83 8.40
CA LEU A 437 -31.99 23.38 8.27
C LEU A 437 -31.32 22.67 9.44
N ASP A 438 -31.80 21.48 9.78
CA ASP A 438 -31.16 20.59 10.76
C ASP A 438 -30.04 19.73 10.15
N ILE A 439 -29.46 18.84 10.97
CA ILE A 439 -28.36 17.95 10.57
C ILE A 439 -28.75 16.95 9.47
N ASP A 440 -30.03 16.69 9.29
CA ASP A 440 -30.57 15.76 8.29
C ASP A 440 -31.09 16.53 7.05
N GLY A 441 -30.93 17.86 7.02
CA GLY A 441 -31.36 18.74 5.92
C GLY A 441 -32.86 19.07 5.96
N SER A 442 -33.53 18.73 7.06
CA SER A 442 -34.95 19.04 7.28
C SER A 442 -35.13 20.45 7.85
N LYS A 443 -36.35 21.01 7.87
CA LYS A 443 -36.56 22.37 8.42
C LYS A 443 -36.29 22.41 9.93
N LEU A 444 -35.57 23.43 10.35
CA LEU A 444 -35.28 23.66 11.76
C LEU A 444 -36.52 24.19 12.51
N ASP A 445 -37.27 23.30 13.16
CA ASP A 445 -38.44 23.66 13.98
C ASP A 445 -38.05 24.03 15.44
N GLY A 446 -37.03 24.89 15.62
CA GLY A 446 -36.59 25.36 16.94
C GLY A 446 -35.09 25.57 17.07
N THR A 447 -34.60 25.74 18.30
CA THR A 447 -33.16 25.83 18.58
C THR A 447 -32.51 24.47 18.32
N PRO A 448 -31.42 24.40 17.52
CA PRO A 448 -30.79 23.12 17.21
C PRO A 448 -30.26 22.49 18.51
N GLY A 449 -30.49 21.19 18.66
CA GLY A 449 -29.86 20.42 19.73
C GLY A 449 -28.34 20.53 19.64
N LEU A 450 -27.67 20.66 20.78
CA LEU A 450 -26.22 20.77 20.81
C LEU A 450 -25.59 19.44 20.36
N ASP A 451 -25.05 19.39 19.15
CA ASP A 451 -24.34 18.22 18.67
C ASP A 451 -22.94 18.16 19.30
N MET A 452 -22.68 17.09 20.05
CA MET A 452 -21.40 16.88 20.70
C MET A 452 -20.26 16.67 19.70
N VAL A 453 -20.55 16.20 18.48
CA VAL A 453 -19.54 16.14 17.41
C VAL A 453 -19.19 17.54 16.94
N TYR A 454 -20.18 18.42 16.74
CA TYR A 454 -19.94 19.84 16.46
C TYR A 454 -19.08 20.53 17.52
N VAL A 455 -19.39 20.36 18.81
CA VAL A 455 -18.59 20.97 19.90
C VAL A 455 -17.14 20.50 19.86
N ARG A 456 -16.90 19.20 19.62
CA ARG A 456 -15.55 18.64 19.48
C ARG A 456 -14.86 19.16 18.21
N ALA A 457 -15.58 19.26 17.10
CA ALA A 457 -15.08 19.78 15.84
C ALA A 457 -14.64 21.25 15.97
N VAL A 458 -15.45 22.10 16.61
CA VAL A 458 -15.09 23.50 16.90
C VAL A 458 -13.84 23.57 17.76
N ALA A 459 -13.73 22.75 18.81
CA ALA A 459 -12.56 22.71 19.67
C ALA A 459 -11.29 22.28 18.92
N SER A 460 -11.36 21.19 18.14
CA SER A 460 -10.24 20.69 17.33
C SER A 460 -9.84 21.68 16.23
N SER A 461 -10.81 22.27 15.53
CA SER A 461 -10.60 23.31 14.51
C SER A 461 -9.86 24.53 15.09
N THR A 462 -10.35 25.04 16.23
CA THR A 462 -9.76 26.20 16.92
C THR A 462 -8.33 25.90 17.38
N ALA A 463 -8.07 24.69 17.91
CA ALA A 463 -6.73 24.27 18.31
C ALA A 463 -5.77 24.17 17.11
N ALA A 464 -6.24 23.67 15.97
CA ALA A 464 -5.45 23.58 14.74
C ALA A 464 -5.09 24.95 14.16
N GLU A 465 -6.04 25.89 14.19
CA GLU A 465 -5.81 27.26 13.75
C GLU A 465 -4.80 27.98 14.65
N ALA A 466 -4.94 27.83 15.98
CA ALA A 466 -3.96 28.33 16.94
C ALA A 466 -2.56 27.75 16.72
N ALA A 467 -2.45 26.43 16.47
CA ALA A 467 -1.18 25.78 16.16
C ALA A 467 -0.58 26.27 14.83
N THR A 468 -1.40 26.51 13.81
CA THR A 468 -0.95 27.05 12.51
C THR A 468 -0.44 28.48 12.65
N ILE A 469 -1.14 29.32 13.42
CA ILE A 469 -0.72 30.69 13.72
C ILE A 469 0.61 30.68 14.47
N ALA A 470 0.75 29.83 15.49
CA ALA A 470 1.99 29.68 16.25
C ALA A 470 3.16 29.21 15.37
N ALA A 471 2.94 28.23 14.49
CA ALA A 471 3.96 27.77 13.54
C ALA A 471 4.39 28.87 12.57
N ARG A 472 3.43 29.65 12.02
CA ARG A 472 3.74 30.80 11.15
C ARG A 472 4.52 31.89 11.89
N GLN A 473 4.17 32.17 13.13
CA GLN A 473 4.91 33.10 13.99
C GLN A 473 6.34 32.60 14.23
N ALA A 474 6.53 31.32 14.57
CA ALA A 474 7.85 30.73 14.77
C ALA A 474 8.71 30.77 13.50
N VAL A 475 8.15 30.46 12.33
CA VAL A 475 8.85 30.59 11.04
C VAL A 475 9.20 32.05 10.73
N SER A 476 8.26 32.98 10.96
CA SER A 476 8.51 34.42 10.79
C SER A 476 9.60 34.94 11.75
N GLU A 477 9.64 34.44 12.99
CA GLU A 477 10.70 34.75 13.95
C GLU A 477 12.05 34.20 13.50
N MET A 478 12.12 32.95 13.04
CA MET A 478 13.34 32.36 12.46
C MET A 478 13.86 33.18 11.27
N LEU A 479 12.97 33.54 10.32
CA LEU A 479 13.35 34.29 9.13
C LEU A 479 13.75 35.75 9.43
N SER A 480 13.08 36.39 10.40
CA SER A 480 13.41 37.76 10.81
C SER A 480 14.73 37.86 11.59
N HIS A 481 15.14 36.81 12.30
CA HIS A 481 16.43 36.75 13.00
C HIS A 481 17.59 36.33 12.08
N GLY A 482 17.32 35.79 10.88
CA GLY A 482 18.33 35.44 9.87
C GLY A 482 18.83 36.62 9.01
N GLY A 483 18.19 37.80 9.08
CA GLY A 483 18.58 38.99 8.31
C GLY A 483 19.61 39.90 8.99
N GLY A 484 19.98 39.61 10.24
CA GLY A 484 20.98 40.35 10.99
C GLY A 484 22.38 39.85 10.65
N ALA A 485 23.10 40.58 9.79
CA ALA A 485 24.50 40.36 9.49
C ALA A 485 25.35 40.32 10.79
N HIS A 486 25.68 39.12 11.28
CA HIS A 486 26.69 38.92 12.31
C HIS A 486 27.65 37.79 11.94
N SER A 487 28.84 38.23 11.53
CA SER A 487 30.16 37.74 11.94
C SER A 487 30.23 36.32 12.54
N ALA A 488 30.97 35.49 11.81
CA ALA A 488 31.37 34.09 12.02
C ALA A 488 32.03 33.70 13.37
N ALA A 489 31.62 34.20 14.52
CA ALA A 489 32.22 33.79 15.79
C ALA A 489 31.23 33.83 16.96
N GLY A 490 30.46 32.75 17.14
CA GLY A 490 29.74 32.51 18.39
C GLY A 490 28.30 32.02 18.24
N ALA A 491 28.08 30.90 17.57
CA ALA A 491 26.82 30.16 17.66
C ALA A 491 27.07 28.81 18.37
N GLY A 492 27.36 28.87 19.67
CA GLY A 492 27.23 27.72 20.56
C GLY A 492 25.82 27.75 21.14
N GLY A 493 24.89 27.01 20.57
CA GLY A 493 23.51 27.01 21.09
C GLY A 493 22.42 26.37 20.22
N LEU A 494 22.73 25.86 19.03
CA LEU A 494 21.79 24.99 18.31
C LEU A 494 22.21 23.54 18.56
N GLY A 495 21.30 22.77 19.15
CA GLY A 495 21.51 21.39 19.56
C GLY A 495 22.00 20.50 18.42
N GLU A 496 22.57 19.35 18.79
CA GLU A 496 23.13 18.38 17.87
C GLU A 496 22.18 18.11 16.69
N ARG A 497 22.73 18.14 15.47
CA ARG A 497 21.99 17.80 14.25
C ARG A 497 21.35 16.44 14.44
N ASN A 498 20.04 16.36 14.25
CA ASN A 498 19.32 15.10 14.29
C ASN A 498 19.91 14.16 13.22
N PRO A 499 20.52 13.02 13.61
CA PRO A 499 21.25 12.16 12.69
C PRO A 499 20.36 11.53 11.61
N LYS A 500 19.02 11.58 11.77
CA LYS A 500 18.07 11.13 10.74
C LYS A 500 18.07 11.97 9.46
N PHE A 501 18.69 13.16 9.46
CA PHE A 501 18.57 14.13 8.36
C PHE A 501 19.90 14.57 7.75
N ILE A 502 20.99 13.85 8.03
CA ILE A 502 22.30 14.13 7.42
C ILE A 502 22.25 13.71 5.95
N GLY A 503 22.05 14.67 5.04
CA GLY A 503 22.12 14.46 3.59
C GLY A 503 21.03 15.15 2.76
N HIS A 504 20.04 15.80 3.37
CA HIS A 504 19.00 16.54 2.68
C HIS A 504 19.30 18.05 2.69
N ASP A 505 19.09 18.73 1.56
CA ASP A 505 19.26 20.17 1.41
C ASP A 505 18.13 20.91 2.14
N ASP A 506 18.46 21.47 3.31
CA ASP A 506 17.56 22.26 4.17
C ASP A 506 16.90 23.46 3.46
N VAL A 507 17.40 23.89 2.29
CA VAL A 507 16.82 25.03 1.54
C VAL A 507 15.64 24.62 0.67
N SER A 508 15.51 23.32 0.37
CA SER A 508 14.46 22.78 -0.50
C SER A 508 13.23 22.25 0.23
N TRP A 509 13.26 22.20 1.56
CA TRP A 509 12.14 21.87 2.45
C TRP A 509 11.59 23.17 3.06
#